data_AF-A0AAX4NFP9-F1
#
_entry.id   AF-A0AAX4NFP9-F1
#
_cell.length_a   1.000
_cell.length_b   1.000
_cell.length_c   1.000
_cell.angle_alpha   90.00
_cell.angle_beta   90.00
_cell.angle_gamma   90.00
#
_symmetry.space_group_name_H-M   'P 1'
#
loop_
_entity.id
_entity.type
_entity.pdbx_description
1 polymer ?
#
loop_
_entity_poly.entity_id
_entity_poly.type
_entity_poly.pdbx_seq_one_letter_code
_entity_poly.pdbx_strand_id
1 'polypeptide(L)'
;MYKCDEIKKITVIYSSSGPGSYAGEKYKIIQSEGARAICMEANRLGISIEKLFKEREDIESVVINRDVSVTPLKTGNNTENKTNTEKEKPSPAPS
;
A
#
# COMPACT_ATOMS: atom_id res chain seq x y z
N MET A 1 1.82 12.02 15.70
CA MET A 1 2.23 12.31 14.30
C MET A 1 2.90 11.10 13.69
N TYR A 2 3.09 11.08 12.36
CA TYR A 2 3.66 9.95 11.63
C TYR A 2 5.17 9.83 11.87
N LYS A 3 5.69 8.60 12.00
CA LYS A 3 7.13 8.34 11.94
C LYS A 3 7.54 8.20 10.48
N CYS A 4 8.05 9.27 9.88
CA CYS A 4 8.27 9.33 8.43
C CYS A 4 9.36 8.37 7.93
N ASP A 5 10.31 8.01 8.79
CA ASP A 5 11.37 7.05 8.44
C ASP A 5 10.85 5.62 8.35
N GLU A 6 9.68 5.33 8.92
CA GLU A 6 9.03 4.02 8.83
C GLU A 6 8.11 3.91 7.59
N ILE A 7 7.89 4.97 6.81
CA ILE A 7 6.99 4.92 5.65
C ILE A 7 7.75 4.53 4.38
N LYS A 8 7.42 3.37 3.80
CA LYS A 8 8.04 2.88 2.56
C LYS A 8 7.33 3.37 1.30
N LYS A 9 6.00 3.33 1.33
CA LYS A 9 5.17 3.79 0.21
C LYS A 9 3.84 4.35 0.67
N ILE A 10 3.32 5.25 -0.14
CA ILE A 10 1.98 5.81 -0.03
C ILE A 10 1.26 5.52 -1.34
N THR A 11 0.13 4.84 -1.27
CA THR A 11 -0.74 4.63 -2.44
C THR A 11 -1.92 5.58 -2.33
N VAL A 12 -2.12 6.41 -3.34
CA VAL A 12 -3.25 7.33 -3.46
C VAL A 12 -4.27 6.70 -4.39
N ILE A 13 -5.54 6.62 -3.98
CA ILE A 13 -6.64 6.08 -4.78
C ILE A 13 -7.51 7.26 -5.19
N TYR A 14 -7.65 7.48 -6.50
CA TYR A 14 -8.39 8.61 -7.04
C TYR A 14 -9.89 8.32 -7.09
N SER A 15 -10.71 9.36 -6.89
CA SER A 15 -12.15 9.24 -7.07
C SER A 15 -12.44 8.90 -8.55
N SER A 16 -13.49 8.11 -8.79
CA SER A 16 -13.91 7.77 -10.16
C SER A 16 -14.59 8.95 -10.89
N SER A 17 -14.68 10.12 -10.26
CA SER A 17 -15.46 11.29 -10.67
C SER A 17 -14.62 12.45 -11.19
N GLY A 18 -13.32 12.27 -11.43
CA GLY A 18 -12.50 13.28 -12.10
C GLY A 18 -13.02 13.61 -13.52
N PRO A 19 -12.96 14.88 -13.97
CA PRO A 19 -13.48 15.28 -15.26
C PRO A 19 -12.55 14.79 -16.38
N GLY A 20 -12.81 13.59 -16.90
CA GLY A 20 -12.11 13.07 -18.07
C GLY A 20 -11.94 11.55 -18.01
N SER A 21 -12.76 10.87 -18.81
CA SER A 21 -12.53 9.56 -19.41
C SER A 21 -11.27 8.80 -18.98
N TYR A 22 -11.50 7.74 -18.21
CA TYR A 22 -10.63 6.59 -17.96
C TYR A 22 -9.54 6.35 -19.03
N ALA A 23 -8.36 6.92 -18.81
CA ALA A 23 -7.12 6.56 -19.50
C ALA A 23 -5.90 6.59 -18.56
N GLY A 24 -6.12 6.69 -17.25
CA GLY A 24 -5.08 6.72 -16.22
C GLY A 24 -5.28 5.64 -15.17
N GLU A 25 -4.18 5.18 -14.57
CA GLU A 25 -4.21 4.26 -13.43
C GLU A 25 -5.07 4.86 -12.30
N LYS A 26 -6.02 4.09 -11.77
CA LYS A 26 -6.91 4.51 -10.66
C LYS A 26 -6.18 4.85 -9.37
N TYR A 27 -4.89 4.56 -9.32
CA TYR A 27 -4.05 4.74 -8.17
C TYR A 27 -2.69 5.29 -8.58
N LYS A 28 -2.05 6.00 -7.67
CA LYS A 28 -0.67 6.48 -7.79
C LYS A 28 0.13 5.97 -6.61
N ILE A 29 1.28 5.36 -6.90
CA ILE A 29 2.20 4.87 -5.87
C ILE A 29 3.35 5.85 -5.74
N ILE A 30 3.55 6.36 -4.52
CA ILE A 30 4.66 7.22 -4.16
C ILE A 30 5.58 6.41 -3.24
N GLN A 31 6.83 6.23 -3.65
CA GLN A 31 7.79 5.38 -2.94
C GLN A 31 8.86 6.21 -2.23
N SER A 32 9.48 5.61 -1.20
CA SER A 32 10.74 6.05 -0.59
C SER A 32 10.76 7.55 -0.25
N GLU A 33 11.65 8.32 -0.89
CA GLU A 33 11.86 9.74 -0.57
C GLU A 33 10.61 10.59 -0.80
N GLY A 34 9.83 10.30 -1.84
CA GLY A 34 8.57 11.01 -2.10
C GLY A 34 7.55 10.78 -0.98
N ALA A 35 7.47 9.55 -0.47
CA ALA A 35 6.59 9.22 0.63
C ALA A 35 7.04 9.90 1.94
N ARG A 36 8.36 9.96 2.16
CA ARG A 36 8.96 10.63 3.32
C ARG A 36 8.70 12.14 3.28
N ALA A 37 8.86 12.79 2.13
CA ALA A 37 8.62 14.22 1.97
C ALA A 37 7.17 14.60 2.30
N ILE A 38 6.21 13.83 1.79
CA ILE A 38 4.77 14.04 2.04
C ILE A 38 4.43 13.84 3.51
N CYS A 39 5.02 12.82 4.14
CA CYS A 39 4.87 12.62 5.57
C CYS A 39 5.42 13.79 6.40
N MET A 40 6.62 14.29 6.06
CA MET A 40 7.22 15.42 6.76
C MET A 40 6.37 16.68 6.60
N GLU A 41 5.81 16.90 5.41
CA GLU A 41 4.90 18.01 5.15
C GLU A 41 3.61 17.91 5.97
N ALA A 42 2.96 16.74 5.99
CA ALA A 42 1.76 16.52 6.78
C ALA A 42 2.03 16.73 8.28
N ASN A 43 3.17 16.24 8.78
CA ASN A 43 3.61 16.48 10.15
C ASN A 43 3.87 17.98 10.41
N ARG A 44 4.54 18.69 9.50
CA ARG A 44 4.79 20.14 9.64
C ARG A 44 3.48 20.93 9.74
N LEU A 45 2.45 20.50 9.00
CA LEU A 45 1.14 21.16 8.94
C LEU A 45 0.17 20.74 10.05
N GLY A 46 0.49 19.71 10.84
CA GLY A 46 -0.45 19.26 11.88
C GLY A 46 -1.62 18.42 11.36
N ILE A 47 -1.56 17.91 10.12
CA ILE A 47 -2.69 17.22 9.47
C ILE A 47 -2.38 15.78 9.09
N SER A 48 -3.41 15.00 8.76
CA SER A 48 -3.23 13.66 8.21
C SER A 48 -2.73 13.73 6.76
N ILE A 49 -1.97 12.71 6.34
CA ILE A 49 -1.53 12.58 4.93
C ILE A 49 -2.75 12.54 4.00
N GLU A 50 -3.82 11.86 4.40
CA GLU A 50 -5.06 11.82 3.62
C GLU A 50 -5.68 13.22 3.44
N LYS A 51 -5.73 14.04 4.50
CA LYS A 51 -6.23 15.41 4.43
C LYS A 51 -5.36 16.27 3.51
N LEU A 52 -4.04 16.13 3.61
CA LEU A 52 -3.09 16.81 2.73
C LEU A 52 -3.37 16.53 1.24
N PHE A 53 -3.72 15.29 0.90
CA PHE A 53 -4.10 14.94 -0.48
C PHE A 53 -5.49 15.42 -0.86
N LYS A 54 -6.49 15.28 0.02
CA LYS A 54 -7.87 15.77 -0.24
C LYS A 54 -7.94 17.29 -0.45
N GLU A 55 -6.99 18.04 0.09
CA GLU A 55 -6.86 19.48 -0.17
C GLU A 55 -6.26 19.83 -1.54
N ARG A 56 -5.58 18.87 -2.20
CA ARG A 56 -4.84 19.07 -3.46
C ARG A 56 -5.46 18.37 -4.66
N GLU A 57 -6.06 17.21 -4.44
CA GLU A 57 -6.50 16.27 -5.46
C GLU A 57 -7.85 15.65 -5.04
N ASP A 58 -8.68 15.28 -6.01
CA ASP A 58 -9.92 14.53 -5.74
C ASP A 58 -9.61 13.04 -5.56
N ILE A 59 -9.40 12.65 -4.31
CA ILE A 59 -9.00 11.30 -3.93
C ILE A 59 -10.06 10.62 -3.07
N GLU A 60 -10.23 9.32 -3.28
CA GLU A 60 -11.10 8.48 -2.46
C GLU A 60 -10.41 8.17 -1.12
N SER A 61 -9.17 7.69 -1.17
CA SER A 61 -8.43 7.29 0.03
C SER A 61 -6.91 7.22 -0.19
N VAL A 62 -6.18 7.10 0.93
CA VAL A 62 -4.73 6.92 0.94
C VAL A 62 -4.35 5.72 1.80
N VAL A 63 -3.50 4.84 1.27
CA VAL A 63 -2.92 3.70 1.98
C VAL A 63 -1.46 3.99 2.31
N ILE A 64 -1.10 3.89 3.59
CA ILE A 64 0.27 4.15 4.07
C ILE A 64 0.89 2.82 4.47
N ASN A 65 1.88 2.36 3.71
CA ASN A 65 2.63 1.15 4.04
C ASN A 65 3.84 1.53 4.89
N ARG A 66 3.80 1.09 6.16
CA ARG A 66 4.92 1.24 7.09
C ARG A 66 5.75 -0.03 7.16
N ASP A 67 7.06 0.13 7.28
CA ASP A 67 7.95 -0.93 7.70
C ASP A 67 7.82 -1.11 9.21
N VAL A 68 6.77 -1.80 9.61
CA VAL A 68 6.67 -2.25 10.99
C VAL A 68 7.61 -3.45 11.04
N SER A 69 8.76 -3.30 11.69
CA SER A 69 9.56 -4.44 12.12
C SER A 69 8.70 -5.20 13.11
N VAL A 70 7.91 -6.15 12.59
CA VAL A 70 7.24 -7.15 13.41
C VAL A 70 8.39 -8.01 13.91
N THR A 71 8.98 -7.63 15.04
CA THR A 71 9.74 -8.59 15.83
C THR A 71 8.79 -9.78 15.98
N PRO A 72 9.10 -10.97 15.44
CA PRO A 72 8.24 -12.11 15.66
C PRO A 72 8.12 -12.23 17.18
N LEU A 73 6.91 -12.02 17.70
CA LEU A 73 6.57 -12.46 19.04
C LEU A 73 7.11 -13.88 19.11
N LYS A 74 8.00 -14.18 20.06
CA LYS A 74 8.47 -15.54 20.28
C LYS A 74 7.21 -16.40 20.47
N THR A 75 6.77 -17.03 19.40
CA THR A 75 5.71 -18.04 19.42
C THR A 75 6.31 -19.17 20.21
N GLY A 76 5.98 -19.25 21.50
CA GLY A 76 6.16 -20.45 22.26
C GLY A 76 5.40 -21.56 21.54
N ASN A 77 6.18 -22.50 21.00
CA ASN A 77 5.83 -23.83 20.49
C ASN A 77 4.34 -24.12 20.24
N ASN A 78 3.98 -24.37 18.97
CA ASN A 78 3.34 -25.63 18.60
C ASN A 78 3.27 -25.81 17.08
N THR A 79 4.10 -26.74 16.62
CA THR A 79 3.80 -27.82 15.66
C THR A 79 3.36 -27.45 14.23
N GLU A 80 4.27 -27.78 13.32
CA GLU A 80 4.07 -28.10 11.90
C GLU A 80 2.66 -28.58 11.54
N ASN A 81 2.10 -28.07 10.44
CA ASN A 81 1.72 -28.98 9.37
C ASN A 81 1.46 -28.30 8.01
N LYS A 82 2.13 -28.86 7.01
CA LYS A 82 1.74 -29.06 5.60
C LYS A 82 1.58 -27.86 4.68
N THR A 83 2.68 -27.59 3.98
CA THR A 83 2.82 -27.57 2.52
C THR A 83 1.60 -28.08 1.75
N ASN A 84 1.03 -27.22 0.89
CA ASN A 84 0.30 -27.66 -0.30
C ASN A 84 0.89 -26.93 -1.50
N THR A 85 1.81 -27.62 -2.17
CA THR A 85 2.16 -27.37 -3.57
C THR A 85 1.44 -28.45 -4.36
N GLU A 86 0.49 -28.08 -5.21
CA GLU A 86 0.12 -28.92 -6.34
C GLU A 86 -0.32 -28.04 -7.51
N LYS A 87 0.63 -27.80 -8.41
CA LYS A 87 0.33 -27.68 -9.84
C LYS A 87 -0.09 -29.07 -10.28
N GLU A 88 -1.25 -29.23 -10.91
CA GLU A 88 -1.34 -30.12 -12.06
C GLU A 88 -2.53 -29.79 -12.97
N LYS A 89 -2.18 -29.56 -14.23
CA LYS A 89 -3.04 -29.39 -15.40
C LYS A 89 -3.04 -30.74 -16.11
N PRO A 90 -4.19 -31.40 -16.34
CA PRO A 90 -4.23 -32.48 -17.30
C PRO A 90 -4.62 -31.93 -18.68
N SER A 91 -3.67 -31.93 -19.61
CA SER A 91 -3.95 -32.01 -21.04
C SER A 91 -3.84 -33.47 -21.46
N PRO A 92 -4.86 -34.07 -22.11
CA PRO A 92 -4.64 -35.26 -22.92
C PRO A 92 -4.36 -34.87 -24.38
N ALA A 93 -3.29 -35.46 -24.91
CA ALA A 93 -2.90 -35.45 -26.32
C ALA A 93 -3.36 -36.79 -27.00
N PRO A 94 -3.25 -36.93 -28.33
CA PRO A 94 -4.19 -37.68 -29.17
C PRO A 94 -3.84 -39.16 -29.34
N SER A 95 -4.82 -39.94 -29.82
CA SER A 95 -4.66 -41.19 -30.57
C SER A 95 -5.91 -41.40 -31.43
#